data_AF-A0A519W4R4-F1
#
_entry.id   AF-A0A519W4R4-F1
#
_cell.length_a   1.000
_cell.length_b   1.000
_cell.length_c   1.000
_cell.angle_alpha   90.00
_cell.angle_beta   90.00
_cell.angle_gamma   90.00
#
_symmetry.space_group_name_H-M   'P 1'
#
loop_
_entity.id
_entity.type
_entity.pdbx_description
1 polymer ?
#
loop_
_entity_poly.entity_id
_entity_poly.type
_entity_poly.pdbx_seq_one_letter_code
_entity_poly.pdbx_strand_id
1 'polypeptide(L)'
;MLYSEIDKLKEKCLLFNQFMLNYGGFPAELRSTFAESNKLIEEAHRKGNLKPLRAMSSDIDNQVTKYMSLSMVLKLKELFKQNLAIDFKAIEVSQLNSIKKILKIGKISSEEEHQLILDYISDACSDSDKKAEIEKLNTLLIRFETRGV
;
A
#
# COMPACT_ATOMS: atom_id res chain seq x y z
N MET A 1 10.39 21.11 10.29
CA MET A 1 9.18 21.77 9.75
C MET A 1 8.00 20.85 10.05
N LEU A 2 7.00 21.31 10.81
CA LEU A 2 5.76 20.54 11.03
C LEU A 2 4.93 20.63 9.75
N TYR A 3 4.86 19.53 9.00
CA TYR A 3 4.00 19.42 7.82
C TYR A 3 2.54 19.64 8.22
N SER A 4 1.88 20.65 7.62
CA SER A 4 0.46 20.88 7.87
C SER A 4 -0.37 19.73 7.28
N GLU A 5 -1.59 19.52 7.79
CA GLU A 5 -2.47 18.47 7.26
C GLU A 5 -2.70 18.62 5.76
N ILE A 6 -2.89 19.86 5.29
CA ILE A 6 -3.17 20.13 3.88
C ILE A 6 -1.98 19.79 2.98
N ASP A 7 -0.76 20.02 3.45
CA ASP A 7 0.46 19.65 2.71
C ASP A 7 0.56 18.13 2.57
N LYS A 8 0.32 17.38 3.65
CA LYS A 8 0.35 15.90 3.63
C LYS A 8 -0.70 15.32 2.68
N LEU A 9 -1.90 15.88 2.68
CA LEU A 9 -2.97 15.43 1.79
C LEU A 9 -2.65 15.72 0.32
N LYS A 10 -2.16 16.94 0.02
CA LYS A 10 -1.71 17.31 -1.32
C LYS A 10 -0.66 16.31 -1.82
N GLU A 11 0.39 16.11 -1.04
CA GLU A 11 1.51 15.26 -1.44
C GLU A 11 1.10 13.81 -1.65
N LYS A 12 0.29 13.25 -0.75
CA LYS A 12 -0.27 11.91 -0.92
C LYS A 12 -1.03 11.78 -2.24
N CYS A 13 -1.92 12.73 -2.55
CA CYS A 13 -2.72 12.71 -3.77
C CYS A 13 -1.85 12.81 -5.03
N LEU A 14 -0.88 13.73 -5.06
CA LEU A 14 0.03 13.89 -6.20
C LEU A 14 0.93 12.66 -6.38
N LEU A 15 1.49 12.14 -5.29
CA LEU A 15 2.38 10.98 -5.33
C LEU A 15 1.65 9.73 -5.80
N PHE A 16 0.40 9.54 -5.35
CA PHE A 16 -0.44 8.45 -5.84
C PHE A 16 -0.74 8.58 -7.34
N ASN A 17 -1.11 9.78 -7.82
CA ASN A 17 -1.30 10.01 -9.25
C ASN A 17 -0.04 9.70 -10.06
N GLN A 18 1.13 10.13 -9.59
CA GLN A 18 2.41 9.84 -10.23
C GLN A 18 2.71 8.33 -10.26
N PHE A 19 2.42 7.62 -9.16
CA PHE A 19 2.56 6.17 -9.10
C PHE A 19 1.67 5.48 -10.12
N MET A 20 0.39 5.87 -10.19
CA MET A 20 -0.58 5.28 -11.12
C MET A 20 -0.21 5.55 -12.58
N LEU A 21 0.34 6.72 -12.91
CA LEU A 21 0.87 7.00 -14.25
C LEU A 21 2.03 6.06 -14.65
N ASN A 22 2.91 5.75 -13.70
CA ASN A 22 4.13 4.96 -13.96
C ASN A 22 3.87 3.45 -13.94
N TYR A 23 2.95 2.99 -13.08
CA TYR A 23 2.78 1.56 -12.78
C TYR A 23 1.35 1.05 -12.94
N GLY A 24 0.36 1.92 -13.04
CA GLY A 24 -1.07 1.54 -13.07
C GLY A 24 -1.54 0.95 -14.40
N GLY A 25 -0.70 0.95 -15.45
CA GLY A 25 -1.04 0.36 -16.74
C GLY A 25 -2.14 1.11 -17.51
N PHE A 26 -2.30 2.41 -17.26
CA PHE A 26 -3.35 3.20 -17.89
C PHE A 26 -3.14 3.38 -19.41
N PRO A 27 -4.21 3.29 -20.21
CA PRO A 27 -4.21 3.69 -21.61
C PRO A 27 -3.66 5.11 -21.79
N ALA A 28 -2.92 5.34 -22.88
CA ALA A 28 -2.26 6.62 -23.14
C ALA A 28 -3.25 7.79 -23.16
N GLU A 29 -4.46 7.54 -23.66
CA GLU A 29 -5.56 8.49 -23.80
C GLU A 29 -6.09 8.98 -22.46
N LEU A 30 -5.96 8.16 -21.41
CA LEU A 30 -6.42 8.50 -20.06
C LEU A 30 -5.33 9.18 -19.23
N ARG A 31 -4.08 9.26 -19.71
CA ARG A 31 -2.98 9.88 -18.96
C ARG A 31 -3.19 11.38 -18.73
N SER A 32 -3.87 12.06 -19.64
CA SER A 32 -4.22 13.49 -19.52
C SER A 32 -5.10 13.77 -18.30
N THR A 33 -5.94 12.81 -17.88
CA THR A 33 -6.84 12.97 -16.72
C THR A 33 -6.07 13.16 -15.41
N PHE A 34 -4.86 12.59 -15.30
CA PHE A 34 -4.00 12.81 -14.14
C PHE A 34 -3.45 14.24 -14.08
N ALA A 35 -3.18 14.86 -15.22
CA ALA A 35 -2.75 16.26 -15.25
C ALA A 35 -3.88 17.20 -14.80
N GLU A 36 -5.12 16.90 -15.18
CA GLU A 36 -6.31 17.62 -14.70
C GLU A 36 -6.53 17.41 -13.21
N SER A 37 -6.45 16.17 -12.73
CA SER A 37 -6.52 15.84 -11.31
C SER A 37 -5.44 16.58 -10.49
N ASN A 38 -4.19 16.63 -10.98
CA ASN A 38 -3.10 17.35 -10.33
C ASN A 38 -3.38 18.86 -10.23
N LYS A 39 -3.98 19.47 -11.27
CA LYS A 39 -4.40 20.88 -11.20
C LYS A 39 -5.46 21.11 -10.12
N LEU A 40 -6.43 20.21 -9.98
CA LEU A 40 -7.48 20.30 -8.95
C LEU A 40 -6.90 20.14 -7.54
N ILE A 41 -5.92 19.26 -7.36
CA ILE A 41 -5.21 19.07 -6.09
C ILE A 41 -4.46 20.35 -5.70
N GLU A 42 -3.69 20.92 -6.62
CA GLU A 42 -2.94 22.17 -6.40
C GLU A 42 -3.87 23.35 -6.12
N GLU A 43 -4.99 23.44 -6.84
CA GLU A 43 -5.98 24.48 -6.60
C GLU A 43 -6.63 24.36 -5.21
N ALA A 44 -7.01 23.14 -4.81
CA ALA A 44 -7.58 22.89 -3.50
C ALA A 44 -6.60 23.23 -2.38
N HIS A 45 -5.33 22.86 -2.54
CA HIS A 45 -4.25 23.20 -1.61
C HIS A 45 -4.09 24.71 -1.47
N ARG A 46 -3.92 25.43 -2.59
CA ARG A 46 -3.77 26.89 -2.62
C ARG A 46 -4.96 27.62 -1.98
N LYS A 47 -6.17 27.09 -2.13
CA LYS A 47 -7.40 27.65 -1.55
C LYS A 47 -7.62 27.25 -0.08
N GLY A 48 -6.76 26.43 0.51
CA GLY A 48 -6.98 25.92 1.87
C GLY A 48 -8.15 24.92 1.96
N ASN A 49 -8.63 24.38 0.84
CA ASN A 49 -9.83 23.55 0.81
C ASN A 49 -9.50 22.07 1.08
N LEU A 50 -9.59 21.69 2.35
CA LEU A 50 -9.31 20.33 2.81
C LEU A 50 -10.31 19.27 2.32
N LYS A 51 -11.57 19.66 2.05
CA LYS A 51 -12.65 18.69 1.74
C LYS A 51 -12.35 17.80 0.52
N PRO A 52 -12.01 18.33 -0.68
CA PRO A 52 -11.69 17.50 -1.84
C PRO A 52 -10.41 16.68 -1.63
N LEU A 53 -9.41 17.23 -0.94
CA LEU A 53 -8.15 16.52 -0.66
C LEU A 53 -8.37 15.32 0.28
N ARG A 54 -9.18 15.49 1.34
CA ARG A 54 -9.58 14.40 2.23
C ARG A 54 -10.40 13.34 1.49
N ALA A 55 -11.33 13.75 0.63
CA ALA A 55 -12.14 12.83 -0.16
C ALA A 55 -11.26 11.98 -1.08
N MET A 56 -10.33 12.59 -1.82
CA MET A 56 -9.40 11.87 -2.68
C MET A 56 -8.46 10.99 -1.86
N SER A 57 -7.91 11.47 -0.75
CA SER A 57 -7.10 10.66 0.16
C SER A 57 -7.83 9.41 0.65
N SER A 58 -9.12 9.53 0.99
CA SER A 58 -9.94 8.39 1.40
C SER A 58 -10.23 7.43 0.25
N ASP A 59 -10.41 7.93 -0.97
CA ASP A 59 -10.59 7.08 -2.15
C ASP A 59 -9.32 6.27 -2.44
N ILE A 60 -8.16 6.91 -2.35
CA ILE A 60 -6.84 6.25 -2.45
C ILE A 60 -6.74 5.10 -1.43
N ASP A 61 -7.14 5.34 -0.17
CA ASP A 61 -7.11 4.31 0.89
C ASP A 61 -7.99 3.11 0.52
N ASN A 62 -9.19 3.38 0.00
CA ASN A 62 -10.08 2.33 -0.48
C ASN A 62 -9.48 1.55 -1.65
N GLN A 63 -8.84 2.23 -2.60
CA GLN A 63 -8.20 1.57 -3.74
C GLN A 63 -7.06 0.65 -3.31
N VAL A 64 -6.17 1.15 -2.45
CA VAL A 64 -5.01 0.40 -1.93
C VAL A 64 -5.46 -0.83 -1.12
N THR A 65 -6.53 -0.70 -0.32
CA THR A 65 -6.98 -1.78 0.57
C THR A 65 -7.83 -2.85 -0.13
N LYS A 66 -8.59 -2.49 -1.17
CA LYS A 66 -9.60 -3.38 -1.77
C LYS A 66 -9.24 -3.89 -3.16
N TYR A 67 -8.57 -3.09 -3.97
CA TYR A 67 -8.46 -3.34 -5.41
C TYR A 67 -7.03 -3.51 -5.89
N MET A 68 -6.05 -2.98 -5.17
CA MET A 68 -4.64 -3.05 -5.55
C MET A 68 -4.04 -4.44 -5.26
N SER A 69 -3.24 -4.97 -6.19
CA SER A 69 -2.49 -6.22 -5.98
C SER A 69 -1.38 -6.03 -4.95
N LEU A 70 -0.97 -7.11 -4.28
CA LEU A 70 0.14 -7.07 -3.32
C LEU A 70 1.42 -6.49 -3.92
N SER A 71 1.79 -6.91 -5.14
CA SER A 71 2.97 -6.39 -5.83
C SER A 71 2.93 -4.88 -6.05
N MET A 72 1.75 -4.32 -6.35
CA MET A 72 1.56 -2.88 -6.50
C MET A 72 1.58 -2.16 -5.15
N VAL A 73 0.97 -2.74 -4.11
CA VAL A 73 1.01 -2.20 -2.74
C VAL A 73 2.44 -2.11 -2.22
N LEU A 74 3.26 -3.14 -2.44
CA LEU A 74 4.68 -3.14 -2.04
C LEU A 74 5.48 -2.06 -2.76
N LYS A 75 5.27 -1.87 -4.06
CA LYS A 75 5.90 -0.77 -4.81
C LYS A 75 5.46 0.61 -4.31
N LEU A 76 4.18 0.77 -3.99
CA LEU A 76 3.64 2.00 -3.44
C LEU A 76 4.23 2.32 -2.06
N LYS A 77 4.42 1.29 -1.21
CA LYS A 77 5.07 1.42 0.10
C LYS A 77 6.46 2.02 -0.01
N GLU A 78 7.27 1.48 -0.91
CA GLU A 78 8.63 1.96 -1.12
C GLU A 78 8.63 3.42 -1.59
N LEU A 79 7.77 3.78 -2.55
CA LEU A 79 7.65 5.14 -3.03
C LEU A 79 7.25 6.13 -1.92
N PHE A 80 6.26 5.78 -1.10
CA PHE A 80 5.78 6.64 -0.01
C PHE A 80 6.81 6.81 1.10
N LYS A 81 7.53 5.72 1.44
CA LYS A 81 8.62 5.75 2.43
C LYS A 81 9.75 6.68 1.99
N GLN A 82 10.14 6.62 0.72
CA GLN A 82 11.21 7.46 0.16
C GLN A 82 10.84 8.96 0.10
N ASN A 83 9.58 9.28 -0.21
CA ASN A 83 9.20 10.65 -0.55
C ASN A 83 8.58 11.43 0.62
N LEU A 84 7.82 10.77 1.50
CA LEU A 84 6.95 11.50 2.44
C LEU A 84 7.26 11.22 3.91
N ALA A 85 8.02 10.15 4.22
CA ALA A 85 8.13 9.62 5.58
C ALA A 85 6.75 9.49 6.28
N ILE A 86 5.68 9.34 5.49
CA ILE A 86 4.31 9.19 5.97
C ILE A 86 4.08 7.70 6.19
N ASP A 87 3.66 7.38 7.40
CA ASP A 87 3.17 6.05 7.72
C ASP A 87 1.79 5.84 7.08
N PHE A 88 1.79 5.13 5.97
CA PHE A 88 0.61 4.98 5.13
C PHE A 88 -0.22 3.76 5.58
N LYS A 89 -1.00 3.93 6.65
CA LYS A 89 -1.83 2.87 7.28
C LYS A 89 -2.64 1.98 6.32
N ALA A 90 -3.11 2.51 5.19
CA ALA A 90 -3.85 1.72 4.21
C ALA A 90 -2.99 0.57 3.61
N ILE A 91 -1.68 0.77 3.49
CA ILE A 91 -0.72 -0.24 3.06
C ILE A 91 -0.65 -1.36 4.09
N GLU A 92 -0.51 -1.02 5.37
CA GLU A 92 -0.48 -2.02 6.46
C GLU A 92 -1.76 -2.87 6.47
N VAL A 93 -2.93 -2.21 6.35
CA VAL A 93 -4.22 -2.91 6.26
C VAL A 93 -4.27 -3.85 5.05
N SER A 94 -3.78 -3.42 3.90
CA SER A 94 -3.74 -4.23 2.68
C SER A 94 -2.78 -5.43 2.81
N GLN A 95 -1.62 -5.23 3.43
CA GLN A 95 -0.65 -6.27 3.76
C GLN A 95 -1.26 -7.31 4.72
N LEU A 96 -1.93 -6.87 5.79
CA LEU A 96 -2.64 -7.76 6.72
C LEU A 96 -3.76 -8.56 6.06
N ASN A 97 -4.52 -7.94 5.14
CA ASN A 97 -5.55 -8.66 4.38
C ASN A 97 -4.94 -9.75 3.49
N SER A 98 -3.78 -9.48 2.89
CA SER A 98 -3.04 -10.48 2.12
C SER A 98 -2.58 -11.65 3.00
N ILE A 99 -2.03 -11.39 4.19
CA ILE A 99 -1.64 -12.44 5.15
C ILE A 99 -2.84 -13.30 5.57
N LYS A 100 -3.97 -12.67 5.92
CA LYS A 100 -5.20 -13.40 6.25
C LYS A 100 -5.68 -14.28 5.11
N LYS A 101 -5.57 -13.80 3.87
CA LYS A 101 -5.92 -14.58 2.67
C LYS A 101 -4.98 -15.78 2.51
N ILE A 102 -3.67 -15.61 2.68
CA ILE A 102 -2.69 -16.68 2.61
C ILE A 102 -2.95 -17.75 3.69
N LEU A 103 -3.22 -17.33 4.93
CA LEU A 103 -3.58 -18.23 6.02
C LEU A 103 -4.86 -19.01 5.72
N LYS A 104 -5.87 -18.36 5.14
CA LYS A 104 -7.13 -19.01 4.76
C LYS A 104 -6.94 -20.02 3.63
N ILE A 105 -6.11 -19.70 2.63
CA ILE A 105 -5.82 -20.60 1.51
C ILE A 105 -4.88 -21.74 1.94
N GLY A 106 -3.97 -21.47 2.89
CA GLY A 106 -2.98 -22.42 3.36
C GLY A 106 -1.83 -22.66 2.37
N LYS A 107 -1.52 -21.67 1.52
CA LYS A 107 -0.47 -21.77 0.50
C LYS A 107 0.14 -20.40 0.19
N ILE A 108 1.47 -20.35 0.10
CA ILE A 108 2.23 -19.25 -0.51
C ILE A 108 2.35 -19.53 -2.01
N SER A 109 1.96 -18.55 -2.81
CA SER A 109 1.82 -18.71 -4.26
C SER A 109 2.82 -17.88 -5.07
N SER A 110 3.53 -16.95 -4.44
CA SER A 110 4.55 -16.13 -5.10
C SER A 110 5.65 -15.69 -4.13
N GLU A 111 6.76 -15.21 -4.68
CA GLU A 111 7.89 -14.68 -3.91
C GLU A 111 7.49 -13.42 -3.12
N GLU A 112 6.57 -12.59 -3.63
CA GLU A 112 6.08 -11.43 -2.89
C GLU A 112 5.26 -11.82 -1.66
N GLU A 113 4.47 -12.89 -1.74
CA GLU A 113 3.76 -13.45 -0.57
C GLU A 113 4.75 -14.04 0.44
N HIS A 114 5.80 -14.70 -0.05
CA HIS A 114 6.89 -15.23 0.77
C HIS A 114 7.58 -14.11 1.55
N GLN A 115 8.05 -13.07 0.86
CA GLN A 115 8.72 -11.92 1.50
C GLN A 115 7.78 -11.17 2.45
N LEU A 116 6.51 -10.98 2.08
CA LEU A 116 5.52 -10.34 2.94
C LEU A 116 5.40 -11.05 4.30
N ILE A 117 5.42 -12.39 4.30
CA ILE A 117 5.30 -13.19 5.52
C ILE A 117 6.58 -13.07 6.36
N LEU A 118 7.76 -13.09 5.73
CA LEU A 118 9.02 -12.91 6.44
C LEU A 118 9.06 -11.56 7.18
N ASP A 119 8.70 -10.48 6.47
CA ASP A 119 8.63 -9.14 7.05
C ASP A 119 7.64 -9.11 8.23
N TYR A 120 6.45 -9.69 8.04
CA TYR A 120 5.42 -9.72 9.08
C TYR A 120 5.85 -10.50 10.33
N ILE A 121 6.48 -11.65 10.17
CA ILE A 121 6.97 -12.45 11.29
C ILE A 121 8.08 -11.71 12.02
N SER A 122 9.00 -11.07 11.30
CA SER A 122 10.07 -10.27 11.90
C SER A 122 9.50 -9.20 12.83
N ASP A 123 8.48 -8.47 12.37
CA ASP A 123 7.82 -7.42 13.15
C ASP A 123 6.97 -7.99 14.31
N ALA A 124 6.35 -9.16 14.12
CA ALA A 124 5.42 -9.76 15.08
C ALA A 124 6.05 -10.75 16.07
N CYS A 125 7.33 -11.13 15.91
CA CYS A 125 7.93 -12.26 16.64
C CYS A 125 7.93 -12.13 18.17
N SER A 126 7.80 -10.91 18.68
CA SER A 126 7.78 -10.62 20.12
C SER A 126 6.37 -10.60 20.72
N ASP A 127 5.33 -10.70 19.89
CA ASP A 127 3.92 -10.61 20.29
C ASP A 127 3.38 -12.01 20.64
N SER A 128 3.17 -12.25 21.95
CA SER A 128 2.69 -13.54 22.46
C SER A 128 1.32 -13.92 21.93
N ASP A 129 0.47 -12.94 21.61
CA ASP A 129 -0.90 -13.18 21.16
C ASP A 129 -0.93 -13.68 19.71
N LYS A 130 0.16 -13.45 18.97
CA LYS A 130 0.32 -13.87 17.56
C LYS A 130 1.03 -15.21 17.40
N LYS A 131 1.46 -15.87 18.49
CA LYS A 131 2.28 -17.09 18.42
C LYS A 131 1.66 -18.18 17.54
N ALA A 132 0.38 -18.47 17.71
CA ALA A 132 -0.32 -19.50 16.93
C ALA A 132 -0.46 -19.12 15.43
N GLU A 133 -0.56 -17.83 15.12
CA GLU A 133 -0.56 -17.34 13.74
C GLU A 133 0.83 -17.49 13.11
N ILE A 134 1.87 -17.07 13.84
CA ILE A 134 3.27 -17.15 13.43
C ILE A 134 3.69 -18.61 13.17
N GLU A 135 3.30 -19.56 14.04
CA GLU A 135 3.57 -20.99 13.83
C GLU A 135 2.96 -21.53 12.53
N LYS A 136 1.73 -21.10 12.19
CA LYS A 136 1.10 -21.46 10.91
C LYS A 136 1.86 -20.87 9.74
N LEU A 137 2.25 -19.60 9.82
CA LEU A 137 3.01 -18.93 8.75
C LEU A 137 4.39 -19.58 8.56
N ASN A 138 5.12 -19.89 9.62
CA ASN A 138 6.39 -20.64 9.56
C ASN A 138 6.22 -22.00 8.87
N THR A 139 5.14 -22.72 9.15
CA THR A 139 4.83 -23.98 8.47
C THR A 139 4.62 -23.78 6.97
N LEU A 140 3.99 -22.67 6.56
CA LEU A 140 3.81 -22.34 5.15
C LEU A 140 5.12 -21.96 4.46
N LEU A 141 6.01 -21.22 5.14
CA LEU A 141 7.35 -20.87 4.64
C LEU A 141 8.17 -22.13 4.33
N ILE A 142 8.30 -23.05 5.29
CA ILE A 142 9.05 -24.30 5.11
C ILE A 142 8.50 -25.11 3.91
N ARG A 143 7.18 -25.16 3.75
CA ARG A 143 6.53 -25.86 2.62
C ARG A 143 6.80 -25.20 1.27
N PHE A 144 6.95 -23.89 1.25
CA PHE A 144 7.29 -23.15 0.03
C PHE A 144 8.74 -23.43 -0.38
N GLU A 145 9.69 -23.34 0.57
CA GLU A 145 11.12 -23.59 0.35
C GLU A 145 11.40 -25.04 -0.09
N THR A 146 10.76 -26.01 0.55
CA THR A 146 10.92 -27.44 0.22
C THR A 146 10.30 -27.86 -1.11
N ARG A 147 9.41 -27.04 -1.67
CA ARG A 147 8.74 -27.35 -2.94
C ARG A 147 9.52 -26.95 -4.18
N GLY A 148 10.62 -26.20 -4.05
CA GLY A 148 11.53 -25.82 -5.14
C GLY A 148 10.80 -25.32 -6.38
N VAL A 149 10.64 -24.00 -6.54
CA VAL A 149 10.29 -23.44 -7.85
C VAL A 149 11.40 -23.75 -8.85
#